data_AF-A0A7C6S7H1-F1
#
_entry.id   AF-A0A7C6S7H1-F1
#
_cell.length_a   1.000
_cell.length_b   1.000
_cell.length_c   1.000
_cell.angle_alpha   90.00
_cell.angle_beta   90.00
_cell.angle_gamma   90.00
#
_symmetry.space_group_name_H-M   'P 1'
#
loop_
_entity.id
_entity.type
_entity.pdbx_description
1 polymer ?
#
loop_
_entity_poly.entity_id
_entity_poly.type
_entity_poly.pdbx_seq_one_letter_code
_entity_poly.pdbx_strand_id
1 'polypeptide(L)'
;MQGIRSGICRFIAAVVLVLLFIIALGQPVLGASPRVKLGNEVLLDKYRPLLAGKRVGLVTNQTGVNSKGQSLIDIFYHDEDINLVALYGPEHGIDGRAAAGEYVESYTHPRLNIPVYSLYGATRLPTPEMLAGIDVLVFDIQDIGARSYTYMSTLNYCLVAAQRDGIPVVVLDRPNPLGGLIVEGPVMEDRFITFVGVDNLPMAHGMTAGELARFFNRKIGAELLVIPMEGYTREMIFQDTGLPFVQTSPNIPDLASAFGYMATGLGEGTGVGQRDQFKWIGGTGIDSERFAALLNNAGLAGVRYIPDPRGSAGGVRLEITDYRSFNPARSGIYALAYAKQLKEDFKVPKSGETIVMFDKIMGTAKIGQYLEQNRSPQEIEQSYRPQLERFKEEREKYLIYGSNPLEWPAMGKQITVFVDGVPVIFDVEPYIDSNNRTMVPFRAISEALGAVVEWDETSRRVIVTRGERELVLTIDDPKARINGKVFVMDTRPVIRNGRTMVPLRFVGELLGARSVDWDGNLLMVKIYN
;
A
#
# COMPACT_ATOMS: atom_id res chain seq x y z
N MET A 1 68.28 33.28 -14.11
CA MET A 1 67.89 32.00 -13.46
C MET A 1 66.75 32.11 -12.43
N GLN A 2 66.40 33.28 -11.89
CA GLN A 2 65.30 33.41 -10.90
C GLN A 2 63.88 33.46 -11.51
N GLY A 3 63.70 33.95 -12.74
CA GLY A 3 62.37 34.06 -13.38
C GLY A 3 61.75 32.71 -13.77
N ILE A 4 62.56 31.72 -14.16
CA ILE A 4 62.08 30.41 -14.65
C ILE A 4 61.55 29.54 -13.49
N ARG A 5 62.14 29.64 -12.28
CA ARG A 5 61.68 28.90 -11.10
C ARG A 5 60.31 29.38 -10.57
N SER A 6 60.02 30.67 -10.73
CA SER A 6 58.73 31.27 -10.34
C SER A 6 57.56 30.79 -11.22
N GLY A 7 57.79 30.72 -12.54
CA GLY A 7 56.78 30.25 -13.51
C GLY A 7 56.43 28.77 -13.33
N ILE A 8 57.43 27.92 -13.07
CA ILE A 8 57.23 26.47 -12.88
C ILE A 8 56.45 26.19 -11.58
N CYS A 9 56.74 26.87 -10.48
CA CYS A 9 55.97 26.72 -9.24
C CYS A 9 54.51 27.15 -9.38
N ARG A 10 54.23 28.23 -10.13
CA ARG A 10 52.85 28.69 -10.39
C ARG A 10 52.08 27.75 -11.33
N PHE A 11 52.76 27.17 -12.31
CA PHE A 11 52.16 26.20 -13.22
C PHE A 11 51.86 24.86 -12.53
N ILE A 12 52.77 24.36 -11.69
CA ILE A 12 52.53 23.14 -10.89
C ILE A 12 51.40 23.37 -9.88
N ALA A 13 51.36 24.53 -9.21
CA ALA A 13 50.27 24.86 -8.30
C ALA A 13 48.90 24.93 -9.01
N ALA A 14 48.84 25.51 -10.22
CA ALA A 14 47.63 25.57 -11.01
C ALA A 14 47.18 24.18 -11.52
N VAL A 15 48.11 23.33 -11.94
CA VAL A 15 47.81 21.95 -12.38
C VAL A 15 47.36 21.07 -11.21
N VAL A 16 47.97 21.21 -10.03
CA VAL A 16 47.54 20.51 -8.80
C VAL A 16 46.15 20.98 -8.34
N LEU A 17 45.85 22.28 -8.43
CA LEU A 17 44.52 22.82 -8.13
C LEU A 17 43.45 22.31 -9.11
N VAL A 18 43.76 22.22 -10.41
CA VAL A 18 42.84 21.67 -11.42
C VAL A 18 42.64 20.15 -11.24
N LEU A 19 43.70 19.40 -10.91
CA LEU A 19 43.59 17.97 -10.58
C LEU A 19 42.79 17.72 -9.30
N LEU A 20 42.95 18.55 -8.26
CA LEU A 20 42.13 18.49 -7.05
C LEU A 20 40.66 18.87 -7.31
N PHE A 21 40.40 19.79 -8.24
CA PHE A 21 39.05 20.15 -8.66
C PHE A 21 38.36 19.03 -9.47
N ILE A 22 39.12 18.29 -10.29
CA ILE A 22 38.61 17.14 -11.06
C ILE A 22 38.34 15.94 -10.14
N ILE A 23 39.15 15.74 -9.08
CA ILE A 23 38.90 14.69 -8.07
C ILE A 23 37.69 15.04 -7.19
N ALA A 24 37.41 16.34 -6.95
CA ALA A 24 36.22 16.79 -6.21
C ALA A 24 34.91 16.70 -7.03
N LEU A 25 34.99 16.74 -8.37
CA LEU A 25 33.84 16.61 -9.27
C LEU A 25 33.55 15.14 -9.69
N GLY A 26 34.43 14.20 -9.31
CA GLY A 26 34.36 12.80 -9.70
C GLY A 26 34.05 11.82 -8.57
N GLN A 27 33.66 12.28 -7.38
CA GLN A 27 33.05 11.39 -6.42
C GLN A 27 31.67 11.02 -6.99
N PRO A 28 31.38 9.74 -7.31
CA PRO A 28 30.00 9.36 -7.50
C PRO A 28 29.28 9.83 -6.23
N VAL A 29 28.19 10.58 -6.39
CA VAL A 29 27.23 10.70 -5.31
C VAL A 29 26.85 9.26 -5.02
N LEU A 30 27.45 8.66 -4.00
CA LEU A 30 27.06 7.38 -3.46
C LEU A 30 25.61 7.60 -3.06
N GLY A 31 24.70 7.24 -3.96
CA GLY A 31 23.27 7.26 -3.67
C GLY A 31 23.10 6.51 -2.37
N ALA A 32 22.44 7.14 -1.40
CA ALA A 32 22.17 6.49 -0.14
C ALA A 32 21.54 5.12 -0.45
N SER A 33 22.10 4.04 0.08
CA SER A 33 21.52 2.71 -0.09
C SER A 33 20.04 2.76 0.28
N PRO A 34 19.15 2.08 -0.46
CA PRO A 34 17.74 2.00 -0.12
C PRO A 34 17.57 1.65 1.36
N ARG A 35 16.76 2.46 2.06
CA ARG A 35 16.47 2.25 3.48
C ARG A 35 15.35 1.24 3.70
N VAL A 36 14.61 0.96 2.62
CA VAL A 36 13.48 0.05 2.61
C VAL A 36 13.81 -1.14 1.71
N LYS A 37 13.54 -2.33 2.23
CA LYS A 37 13.55 -3.56 1.45
C LYS A 37 12.13 -3.90 1.04
N LEU A 38 11.90 -4.02 -0.27
CA LEU A 38 10.56 -4.26 -0.82
C LEU A 38 10.05 -5.66 -0.49
N GLY A 39 8.74 -5.87 -0.52
CA GLY A 39 8.14 -7.18 -0.26
C GLY A 39 8.66 -8.28 -1.20
N ASN A 40 9.05 -7.94 -2.43
CA ASN A 40 9.66 -8.89 -3.37
C ASN A 40 11.09 -9.30 -2.98
N GLU A 41 11.88 -8.40 -2.41
CA GLU A 41 13.21 -8.72 -1.86
C GLU A 41 13.10 -9.49 -0.54
N VAL A 42 12.14 -9.13 0.32
CA VAL A 42 11.85 -9.86 1.56
C VAL A 42 11.37 -11.27 1.23
N LEU A 43 10.53 -11.45 0.21
CA LEU A 43 10.12 -12.77 -0.28
C LEU A 43 11.34 -13.60 -0.67
N LEU A 44 12.17 -13.09 -1.58
CA LEU A 44 13.30 -13.85 -2.13
C LEU A 44 14.35 -14.24 -1.07
N ASP A 45 14.53 -13.40 -0.05
CA ASP A 45 15.54 -13.59 1.00
C ASP A 45 15.03 -14.41 2.19
N LYS A 46 13.74 -14.28 2.54
CA LYS A 46 13.19 -14.81 3.80
C LYS A 46 12.02 -15.75 3.63
N TYR A 47 11.28 -15.69 2.52
CA TYR A 47 10.03 -16.43 2.35
C TYR A 47 9.96 -17.21 1.02
N ARG A 48 11.08 -17.37 0.31
CA ARG A 48 11.17 -18.13 -0.95
C ARG A 48 10.53 -19.52 -0.87
N PRO A 49 10.66 -20.29 0.23
CA PRO A 49 9.99 -21.59 0.37
C PRO A 49 8.46 -21.56 0.21
N LEU A 50 7.81 -20.40 0.35
CA LEU A 50 6.37 -20.26 0.08
C LEU A 50 5.99 -20.58 -1.36
N LEU A 51 6.92 -20.43 -2.30
CA LEU A 51 6.70 -20.63 -3.73
C LEU A 51 7.33 -21.93 -4.25
N ALA A 52 8.16 -22.61 -3.45
CA ALA A 52 8.87 -23.81 -3.86
C ALA A 52 7.90 -24.92 -4.30
N GLY A 53 8.11 -25.46 -5.50
CA GLY A 53 7.30 -26.53 -6.07
C GLY A 53 5.88 -26.12 -6.50
N LYS A 54 5.51 -24.83 -6.42
CA LYS A 54 4.21 -24.31 -6.83
C LYS A 54 4.28 -23.71 -8.22
N ARG A 55 3.20 -23.86 -8.99
CA ARG A 55 2.97 -23.12 -10.23
C ARG A 55 2.52 -21.70 -9.90
N VAL A 56 3.36 -20.73 -10.18
CA VAL A 56 3.16 -19.34 -9.80
C VAL A 56 2.48 -18.58 -10.92
N GLY A 57 1.35 -17.94 -10.60
CA GLY A 57 0.79 -16.85 -11.38
C GLY A 57 1.26 -15.50 -10.83
N LEU A 58 1.69 -14.58 -11.68
CA LEU A 58 2.19 -13.26 -11.24
C LEU A 58 1.37 -12.11 -11.83
N VAL A 59 0.66 -11.39 -10.98
CA VAL A 59 0.00 -10.11 -11.27
C VAL A 59 1.04 -9.00 -11.11
N THR A 60 1.46 -8.41 -12.23
CA THR A 60 2.54 -7.40 -12.22
C THR A 60 2.48 -6.48 -13.43
N ASN A 61 3.35 -5.47 -13.43
CA ASN A 61 3.64 -4.62 -14.57
C ASN A 61 5.10 -4.12 -14.52
N GLN A 62 5.44 -3.09 -15.28
CA GLN A 62 6.79 -2.50 -15.35
C GLN A 62 7.32 -1.99 -14.00
N THR A 63 6.44 -1.75 -13.03
CA THR A 63 6.81 -1.31 -11.68
C THR A 63 7.21 -2.45 -10.76
N GLY A 64 6.94 -3.70 -11.17
CA GLY A 64 7.32 -4.94 -10.49
C GLY A 64 8.82 -5.19 -10.59
N VAL A 65 9.62 -4.31 -9.99
CA VAL A 65 11.08 -4.39 -9.92
C VAL A 65 11.57 -4.39 -8.47
N ASN A 66 12.76 -4.92 -8.22
CA ASN A 66 13.44 -4.80 -6.92
C ASN A 66 14.13 -3.43 -6.77
N SER A 67 14.80 -3.18 -5.65
CA SER A 67 15.52 -1.93 -5.38
C SER A 67 16.64 -1.61 -6.39
N LYS A 68 17.11 -2.61 -7.14
CA LYS A 68 18.13 -2.51 -8.19
C LYS A 68 17.54 -2.31 -9.59
N GLY A 69 16.21 -2.22 -9.71
CA GLY A 69 15.51 -2.06 -10.99
C GLY A 69 15.39 -3.36 -11.81
N GLN A 70 15.66 -4.52 -11.22
CA GLN A 70 15.52 -5.81 -11.91
C GLN A 70 14.07 -6.27 -11.86
N SER A 71 13.50 -6.67 -13.01
CA SER A 71 12.12 -7.14 -13.12
C SER A 71 11.89 -8.41 -12.33
N LEU A 72 10.79 -8.47 -11.57
CA LEU A 72 10.37 -9.67 -10.86
C LEU A 72 10.02 -10.81 -11.84
N ILE A 73 9.52 -10.47 -13.04
CA ILE A 73 9.29 -11.45 -14.11
C ILE A 73 10.61 -12.16 -14.45
N ASP A 74 11.69 -11.39 -14.64
CA ASP A 74 13.00 -11.94 -14.96
C ASP A 74 13.61 -12.70 -13.77
N ILE A 75 13.45 -12.18 -12.57
CA ILE A 75 13.94 -12.85 -11.36
C ILE A 75 13.27 -14.21 -11.20
N PHE A 76 11.93 -14.28 -11.28
CA PHE A 76 11.21 -15.55 -11.15
C PHE A 76 11.53 -16.51 -12.29
N TYR A 77 11.70 -16.03 -13.52
CA TYR A 77 12.07 -16.88 -14.64
C TYR A 77 13.44 -17.54 -14.50
N HIS A 78 14.40 -16.84 -13.87
CA HIS A 78 15.76 -17.34 -13.67
C HIS A 78 15.96 -18.09 -12.35
N ASP A 79 14.93 -18.18 -11.51
CA ASP A 79 14.99 -18.85 -10.21
C ASP A 79 14.49 -20.29 -10.34
N GLU A 80 15.40 -21.27 -10.20
CA GLU A 80 15.09 -22.70 -10.39
C GLU A 80 14.07 -23.23 -9.37
N ASP A 81 13.91 -22.57 -8.22
CA ASP A 81 12.93 -22.95 -7.19
C ASP A 81 11.52 -22.41 -7.48
N ILE A 82 11.37 -21.50 -8.46
CA ILE A 82 10.12 -20.81 -8.77
C ILE A 82 9.62 -21.20 -10.17
N ASN A 83 8.49 -21.90 -10.22
CA ASN A 83 7.86 -22.27 -11.48
C ASN A 83 6.84 -21.21 -11.93
N LEU A 84 7.29 -20.14 -12.57
CA LEU A 84 6.41 -19.11 -13.15
C LEU A 84 5.69 -19.64 -14.40
N VAL A 85 4.35 -19.75 -14.34
CA VAL A 85 3.56 -20.36 -15.43
C VAL A 85 2.53 -19.41 -16.06
N ALA A 86 2.24 -18.25 -15.45
CA ALA A 86 1.30 -17.28 -16.00
C ALA A 86 1.60 -15.86 -15.52
N LEU A 87 1.33 -14.87 -16.37
CA LEU A 87 1.38 -13.45 -16.06
C LEU A 87 0.00 -12.82 -16.20
N TYR A 88 -0.29 -11.83 -15.36
CA TYR A 88 -1.56 -11.09 -15.37
C TYR A 88 -1.26 -9.59 -15.38
N GLY A 89 -1.56 -8.92 -16.49
CA GLY A 89 -1.33 -7.49 -16.65
C GLY A 89 -2.57 -6.67 -16.26
N PRO A 90 -2.43 -5.61 -15.46
CA PRO A 90 -3.54 -4.71 -15.12
C PRO A 90 -3.84 -3.73 -16.28
N GLU A 91 -4.52 -2.61 -15.97
CA GLU A 91 -4.55 -1.44 -16.84
C GLU A 91 -3.12 -1.04 -17.27
N HIS A 92 -2.96 -0.68 -18.55
CA HIS A 92 -1.67 -0.41 -19.21
C HIS A 92 -0.80 -1.64 -19.57
N GLY A 93 -1.24 -2.85 -19.22
CA GLY A 93 -0.52 -4.10 -19.53
C GLY A 93 0.73 -4.32 -18.66
N ILE A 94 1.50 -5.36 -18.97
CA ILE A 94 2.69 -5.73 -18.17
C ILE A 94 3.90 -4.80 -18.38
N ASP A 95 3.90 -3.98 -19.44
CA ASP A 95 4.99 -3.06 -19.77
C ASP A 95 4.65 -1.57 -19.50
N GLY A 96 3.40 -1.28 -19.14
CA GLY A 96 2.92 0.05 -18.78
C GLY A 96 2.82 1.04 -19.94
N ARG A 97 2.81 0.55 -21.19
CA ARG A 97 2.87 1.42 -22.38
C ARG A 97 1.52 1.77 -22.98
N ALA A 98 0.49 0.94 -22.77
CA ALA A 98 -0.82 1.21 -23.33
C ALA A 98 -1.45 2.47 -22.70
N ALA A 99 -2.20 3.25 -23.47
CA ALA A 99 -2.84 4.48 -23.00
C ALA A 99 -3.93 4.19 -21.96
N ALA A 100 -4.35 5.23 -21.23
CA ALA A 100 -5.47 5.12 -20.29
C ALA A 100 -6.76 4.74 -21.01
N GLY A 101 -7.45 3.71 -20.52
CA GLY A 101 -8.64 3.15 -21.18
C GLY A 101 -8.36 2.26 -22.39
N GLU A 102 -7.11 2.11 -22.84
CA GLU A 102 -6.74 1.21 -23.94
C GLU A 102 -6.79 -0.25 -23.48
N TYR A 103 -7.40 -1.11 -24.31
CA TYR A 103 -7.44 -2.55 -24.05
C TYR A 103 -6.21 -3.23 -24.62
N VAL A 104 -5.53 -4.01 -23.78
CA VAL A 104 -4.45 -4.91 -24.18
C VAL A 104 -5.02 -6.32 -24.23
N GLU A 105 -4.89 -7.03 -25.34
CA GLU A 105 -5.35 -8.42 -25.47
C GLU A 105 -4.45 -9.40 -24.70
N SER A 106 -4.98 -10.58 -24.38
CA SER A 106 -4.17 -11.66 -23.82
C SER A 106 -3.30 -12.30 -24.91
N TYR A 107 -2.09 -12.73 -24.58
CA TYR A 107 -1.13 -13.26 -25.54
C TYR A 107 -0.16 -14.26 -24.90
N THR A 108 0.65 -14.93 -25.70
CA THR A 108 1.75 -15.78 -25.20
C THR A 108 3.02 -14.96 -25.12
N HIS A 109 3.64 -14.90 -23.93
CA HIS A 109 4.85 -14.12 -23.72
C HIS A 109 5.96 -14.59 -24.68
N PRO A 110 6.53 -13.71 -25.54
CA PRO A 110 7.37 -14.14 -26.66
C PRO A 110 8.67 -14.84 -26.24
N ARG A 111 9.25 -14.44 -25.09
CA ARG A 111 10.46 -15.06 -24.53
C ARG A 111 10.19 -16.25 -23.62
N LEU A 112 9.23 -16.12 -22.71
CA LEU A 112 8.95 -17.09 -21.64
C LEU A 112 8.06 -18.25 -22.11
N ASN A 113 7.32 -18.06 -23.21
CA ASN A 113 6.35 -19.01 -23.74
C ASN A 113 5.26 -19.44 -22.72
N ILE A 114 4.84 -18.50 -21.86
CA ILE A 114 3.74 -18.64 -20.90
C ILE A 114 2.60 -17.67 -21.23
N PRO A 115 1.35 -17.95 -20.84
CA PRO A 115 0.24 -17.02 -21.05
C PRO A 115 0.43 -15.69 -20.28
N VAL A 116 0.05 -14.60 -20.94
CA VAL A 116 -0.13 -13.27 -20.38
C VAL A 116 -1.61 -12.92 -20.51
N TYR A 117 -2.30 -12.84 -19.38
CA TYR A 117 -3.72 -12.50 -19.32
C TYR A 117 -3.92 -11.01 -19.05
N SER A 118 -4.86 -10.40 -19.76
CA SER A 118 -5.28 -9.02 -19.52
C SER A 118 -6.35 -8.95 -18.45
N LEU A 119 -6.10 -8.20 -17.38
CA LEU A 119 -7.03 -7.92 -16.31
C LEU A 119 -7.71 -6.54 -16.49
N TYR A 120 -7.98 -6.16 -17.74
CA TYR A 120 -8.62 -4.89 -18.09
C TYR A 120 -9.73 -5.05 -19.14
N GLY A 121 -10.48 -3.99 -19.40
CA GLY A 121 -11.59 -4.02 -20.36
C GLY A 121 -12.69 -5.01 -19.98
N ALA A 122 -12.93 -6.00 -20.85
CA ALA A 122 -13.97 -7.00 -20.67
C ALA A 122 -13.69 -7.99 -19.53
N THR A 123 -12.43 -8.14 -19.11
CA THR A 123 -12.02 -9.15 -18.13
C THR A 123 -11.18 -8.53 -17.04
N ARG A 124 -11.81 -7.77 -16.15
CA ARG A 124 -11.13 -7.20 -14.96
C ARG A 124 -10.99 -8.19 -13.81
N LEU A 125 -11.94 -9.11 -13.71
CA LEU A 125 -11.97 -10.17 -12.71
C LEU A 125 -11.37 -11.44 -13.35
N PRO A 126 -10.30 -12.04 -12.79
CA PRO A 126 -9.74 -13.28 -13.34
C PRO A 126 -10.81 -14.38 -13.48
N THR A 127 -10.87 -15.02 -14.65
CA THR A 127 -11.78 -16.15 -14.87
C THR A 127 -11.19 -17.45 -14.29
N PRO A 128 -12.02 -18.46 -14.02
CA PRO A 128 -11.51 -19.77 -13.58
C PRO A 128 -10.47 -20.35 -14.54
N GLU A 129 -10.64 -20.15 -15.84
CA GLU A 129 -9.71 -20.61 -16.88
C GLU A 129 -8.37 -19.89 -16.80
N MET A 130 -8.37 -18.59 -16.46
CA MET A 130 -7.13 -17.82 -16.26
C MET A 130 -6.36 -18.29 -15.03
N LEU A 131 -7.06 -18.78 -14.00
CA LEU A 131 -6.45 -19.33 -12.78
C LEU A 131 -6.20 -20.85 -12.87
N ALA A 132 -6.73 -21.50 -13.92
CA ALA A 132 -6.52 -22.92 -14.14
C ALA A 132 -5.04 -23.19 -14.41
N GLY A 133 -4.40 -23.89 -13.48
CA GLY A 133 -3.01 -24.30 -13.62
C GLY A 133 -2.00 -23.51 -12.80
N ILE A 134 -2.43 -22.57 -11.96
CA ILE A 134 -1.60 -21.99 -10.90
C ILE A 134 -1.96 -22.59 -9.54
N ASP A 135 -1.01 -22.62 -8.63
CA ASP A 135 -1.18 -23.05 -7.23
C ASP A 135 -1.10 -21.87 -6.25
N VAL A 136 -0.61 -20.71 -6.71
CA VAL A 136 -0.52 -19.47 -5.94
C VAL A 136 -0.53 -18.28 -6.89
N LEU A 137 -1.27 -17.23 -6.52
CA LEU A 137 -1.28 -15.95 -7.23
C LEU A 137 -0.48 -14.91 -6.46
N VAL A 138 0.61 -14.41 -7.06
CA VAL A 138 1.48 -13.38 -6.48
C VAL A 138 1.10 -12.02 -7.05
N PHE A 139 1.01 -10.98 -6.22
CA PHE A 139 0.75 -9.61 -6.63
C PHE A 139 1.93 -8.71 -6.30
N ASP A 140 2.50 -8.05 -7.31
CA ASP A 140 3.62 -7.10 -7.17
C ASP A 140 3.49 -5.90 -8.13
N ILE A 141 2.82 -4.83 -7.68
CA ILE A 141 2.58 -3.59 -8.45
C ILE A 141 2.69 -2.36 -7.55
N GLN A 142 3.40 -1.33 -8.00
CA GLN A 142 3.47 -0.03 -7.34
C GLN A 142 2.20 0.80 -7.62
N ASP A 143 1.50 1.17 -6.55
CA ASP A 143 0.36 2.09 -6.51
C ASP A 143 0.83 3.57 -6.32
N ILE A 144 -0.10 4.53 -6.31
CA ILE A 144 0.14 5.96 -6.07
C ILE A 144 -0.57 6.54 -4.83
N GLY A 145 -1.29 5.72 -4.05
CA GLY A 145 -1.98 6.15 -2.82
C GLY A 145 -3.36 6.79 -3.05
N ALA A 146 -3.98 6.55 -4.22
CA ALA A 146 -5.26 7.14 -4.61
C ALA A 146 -6.31 6.05 -4.90
N ARG A 147 -7.50 6.16 -4.30
CA ARG A 147 -8.60 5.20 -4.47
C ARG A 147 -8.98 4.94 -5.93
N SER A 148 -8.94 5.98 -6.77
CA SER A 148 -9.31 5.86 -8.18
C SER A 148 -8.20 5.31 -9.08
N TYR A 149 -7.02 5.01 -8.54
CA TYR A 149 -5.96 4.35 -9.28
C TYR A 149 -6.19 2.83 -9.27
N THR A 150 -6.50 2.27 -10.44
CA THR A 150 -7.21 0.97 -10.56
C THR A 150 -6.36 -0.27 -10.27
N TYR A 151 -5.07 -0.12 -9.98
CA TYR A 151 -4.20 -1.25 -9.59
C TYR A 151 -4.67 -1.91 -8.29
N MET A 152 -5.14 -1.13 -7.32
CA MET A 152 -5.71 -1.68 -6.08
C MET A 152 -7.10 -2.29 -6.30
N SER A 153 -7.82 -1.83 -7.33
CA SER A 153 -9.06 -2.47 -7.78
C SER A 153 -8.79 -3.83 -8.44
N THR A 154 -7.68 -3.94 -9.18
CA THR A 154 -7.18 -5.21 -9.73
C THR A 154 -6.82 -6.19 -8.61
N LEU A 155 -6.12 -5.72 -7.57
CA LEU A 155 -5.82 -6.52 -6.37
C LEU A 155 -7.10 -7.05 -5.70
N ASN A 156 -8.10 -6.19 -5.48
CA ASN A 156 -9.39 -6.61 -4.92
C ASN A 156 -10.05 -7.71 -5.76
N TYR A 157 -10.08 -7.54 -7.08
CA TYR A 157 -10.68 -8.53 -7.98
C TYR A 157 -9.88 -9.84 -8.00
N CYS A 158 -8.55 -9.78 -7.90
CA CYS A 158 -7.72 -10.96 -7.72
C CYS A 158 -8.07 -11.70 -6.42
N LEU A 159 -8.26 -10.99 -5.30
CA LEU A 159 -8.70 -11.60 -4.04
C LEU A 159 -10.08 -12.26 -4.16
N VAL A 160 -11.04 -11.61 -4.83
CA VAL A 160 -12.38 -12.17 -5.07
C VAL A 160 -12.31 -13.44 -5.90
N ALA A 161 -11.58 -13.42 -7.03
CA ALA A 161 -11.44 -14.60 -7.89
C ALA A 161 -10.68 -15.73 -7.19
N ALA A 162 -9.63 -15.40 -6.44
CA ALA A 162 -8.83 -16.37 -5.72
C ALA A 162 -9.61 -17.02 -4.57
N GLN A 163 -10.46 -16.26 -3.86
CA GLN A 163 -11.38 -16.82 -2.86
C GLN A 163 -12.39 -17.78 -3.49
N ARG A 164 -12.95 -17.41 -4.66
CA ARG A 164 -13.89 -18.26 -5.41
C ARG A 164 -13.26 -19.60 -5.79
N ASP A 165 -12.02 -19.57 -6.27
CA ASP A 165 -11.35 -20.73 -6.87
C ASP A 165 -10.41 -21.47 -5.90
N GLY A 166 -10.33 -21.03 -4.65
CA GLY A 166 -9.47 -21.65 -3.62
C GLY A 166 -7.97 -21.49 -3.88
N ILE A 167 -7.57 -20.40 -4.54
CA ILE A 167 -6.18 -20.07 -4.84
C ILE A 167 -5.61 -19.17 -3.73
N PRO A 168 -4.50 -19.54 -3.07
CA PRO A 168 -3.82 -18.63 -2.15
C PRO A 168 -3.26 -17.39 -2.87
N VAL A 169 -3.37 -16.23 -2.25
CA VAL A 169 -2.81 -14.96 -2.77
C VAL A 169 -1.65 -14.51 -1.89
N VAL A 170 -0.52 -14.19 -2.51
CA VAL A 170 0.65 -13.59 -1.84
C VAL A 170 0.85 -12.18 -2.36
N VAL A 171 0.67 -11.17 -1.50
CA VAL A 171 0.88 -9.76 -1.84
C VAL A 171 2.28 -9.34 -1.41
N LEU A 172 3.09 -8.90 -2.35
CA LEU A 172 4.42 -8.35 -2.10
C LEU A 172 4.27 -6.86 -1.87
N ASP A 173 4.41 -6.44 -0.60
CA ASP A 173 4.04 -5.09 -0.23
C ASP A 173 5.01 -4.04 -0.77
N ARG A 174 4.48 -2.84 -1.03
CA ARG A 174 5.19 -1.69 -1.60
C ARG A 174 4.81 -0.39 -0.90
N PRO A 175 5.68 0.62 -0.89
CA PRO A 175 5.39 1.90 -0.25
C PRO A 175 4.17 2.56 -0.87
N ASN A 176 3.32 3.18 -0.05
CA ASN A 176 2.38 4.17 -0.55
C ASN A 176 3.21 5.45 -0.86
N PRO A 177 3.23 5.97 -2.10
CA PRO A 177 4.11 7.10 -2.41
C PRO A 177 3.82 8.38 -1.64
N LEU A 178 2.56 8.56 -1.21
CA LEU A 178 2.10 9.69 -0.39
C LEU A 178 2.33 9.47 1.12
N GLY A 179 2.83 8.29 1.51
CA GLY A 179 2.99 7.84 2.88
C GLY A 179 1.70 7.36 3.55
N GLY A 180 1.81 6.95 4.82
CA GLY A 180 0.71 6.37 5.61
C GLY A 180 -0.13 7.37 6.41
N LEU A 181 0.26 8.65 6.39
CA LEU A 181 -0.36 9.71 7.21
C LEU A 181 -1.42 10.54 6.48
N ILE A 182 -1.34 10.64 5.15
CA ILE A 182 -2.32 11.39 4.36
C ILE A 182 -3.57 10.53 4.17
N VAL A 183 -4.64 10.87 4.88
CA VAL A 183 -5.97 10.23 4.81
C VAL A 183 -7.02 11.29 4.65
N GLU A 184 -7.62 11.39 3.47
CA GLU A 184 -8.38 12.59 3.10
C GLU A 184 -9.40 12.35 1.99
N GLY A 185 -10.45 13.17 2.01
CA GLY A 185 -11.47 13.27 0.97
C GLY A 185 -12.73 12.46 1.27
N PRO A 186 -13.78 12.63 0.44
CA PRO A 186 -15.03 11.90 0.57
C PRO A 186 -14.82 10.38 0.56
N VAL A 187 -15.39 9.72 1.56
CA VAL A 187 -15.44 8.26 1.65
C VAL A 187 -16.50 7.72 0.70
N MET A 188 -16.14 6.68 -0.05
CA MET A 188 -17.01 6.05 -1.02
C MET A 188 -18.24 5.40 -0.35
N GLU A 189 -19.42 5.69 -0.89
CA GLU A 189 -20.69 5.06 -0.51
C GLU A 189 -20.98 3.85 -1.41
N ASP A 190 -21.67 2.84 -0.88
CA ASP A 190 -21.90 1.55 -1.57
C ASP A 190 -22.50 1.70 -2.97
N ARG A 191 -23.39 2.67 -3.15
CA ARG A 191 -24.01 2.96 -4.45
C ARG A 191 -22.98 3.29 -5.54
N PHE A 192 -21.82 3.86 -5.18
CA PHE A 192 -20.81 4.34 -6.13
C PHE A 192 -19.62 3.39 -6.28
N ILE A 193 -19.65 2.21 -5.65
CA ILE A 193 -18.61 1.19 -5.81
C ILE A 193 -18.57 0.71 -7.27
N THR A 194 -17.39 0.82 -7.89
CA THR A 194 -17.10 0.42 -9.27
C THR A 194 -15.63 0.02 -9.42
N PHE A 195 -15.14 -0.21 -10.64
CA PHE A 195 -13.72 -0.51 -10.85
C PHE A 195 -12.76 0.67 -10.56
N VAL A 196 -13.26 1.91 -10.43
CA VAL A 196 -12.45 3.07 -9.99
C VAL A 196 -12.58 3.33 -8.48
N GLY A 197 -13.07 2.34 -7.74
CA GLY A 197 -13.16 2.33 -6.28
C GLY A 197 -14.02 1.16 -5.83
N VAL A 198 -13.36 0.14 -5.29
CA VAL A 198 -13.93 -1.19 -5.03
C VAL A 198 -14.41 -1.40 -3.59
N ASP A 199 -14.22 -0.40 -2.73
CA ASP A 199 -14.59 -0.46 -1.32
C ASP A 199 -14.77 0.97 -0.77
N ASN A 200 -15.25 1.08 0.47
CA ASN A 200 -15.54 2.31 1.18
C ASN A 200 -14.26 3.04 1.66
N LEU A 201 -13.34 3.33 0.72
CA LEU A 201 -12.13 4.10 0.97
C LEU A 201 -12.39 5.60 0.80
N PRO A 202 -11.68 6.50 1.52
CA PRO A 202 -11.54 7.90 1.14
C PRO A 202 -10.72 8.02 -0.14
N MET A 203 -10.56 9.24 -0.67
CA MET A 203 -9.76 9.45 -1.89
C MET A 203 -8.29 9.12 -1.67
N ALA A 204 -7.67 9.72 -0.65
CA ALA A 204 -6.36 9.33 -0.15
C ALA A 204 -6.55 8.39 1.04
N HIS A 205 -6.16 7.12 0.90
CA HIS A 205 -6.39 6.09 1.92
C HIS A 205 -5.26 5.96 2.94
N GLY A 206 -4.04 6.36 2.58
CA GLY A 206 -2.86 6.29 3.45
C GLY A 206 -2.52 4.87 3.90
N MET A 207 -2.69 3.90 3.00
CA MET A 207 -2.42 2.46 3.24
C MET A 207 -1.55 1.91 2.12
N THR A 208 -0.69 0.94 2.42
CA THR A 208 0.11 0.21 1.42
C THR A 208 -0.74 -0.79 0.63
N ALA A 209 -0.17 -1.43 -0.40
CA ALA A 209 -0.86 -2.48 -1.15
C ALA A 209 -1.22 -3.68 -0.26
N GLY A 210 -0.31 -4.07 0.65
CA GLY A 210 -0.53 -5.14 1.63
C GLY A 210 -1.59 -4.78 2.66
N GLU A 211 -1.57 -3.56 3.20
CA GLU A 211 -2.61 -3.08 4.13
C GLU A 211 -3.98 -3.01 3.43
N LEU A 212 -4.03 -2.55 2.18
CA LEU A 212 -5.25 -2.56 1.38
C LEU A 212 -5.74 -3.99 1.07
N ALA A 213 -4.84 -4.93 0.79
CA ALA A 213 -5.20 -6.34 0.61
C ALA A 213 -5.94 -6.86 1.83
N ARG A 214 -5.42 -6.60 3.04
CA ARG A 214 -6.07 -6.97 4.31
C ARG A 214 -7.41 -6.26 4.49
N PHE A 215 -7.46 -4.96 4.21
CA PHE A 215 -8.68 -4.19 4.30
C PHE A 215 -9.77 -4.78 3.40
N PHE A 216 -9.48 -5.02 2.12
CA PHE A 216 -10.42 -5.67 1.21
C PHE A 216 -10.80 -7.08 1.68
N ASN A 217 -9.83 -7.85 2.17
CA ASN A 217 -10.06 -9.22 2.58
C ASN A 217 -11.04 -9.36 3.75
N ARG A 218 -11.30 -8.29 4.52
CA ARG A 218 -12.33 -8.27 5.58
C ARG A 218 -13.74 -8.65 5.09
N LYS A 219 -14.03 -8.38 3.81
CA LYS A 219 -15.32 -8.70 3.16
C LYS A 219 -15.24 -9.90 2.21
N ILE A 220 -14.03 -10.33 1.84
CA ILE A 220 -13.80 -11.35 0.81
C ILE A 220 -13.51 -12.71 1.44
N GLY A 221 -12.56 -12.78 2.38
CA GLY A 221 -12.18 -14.03 3.04
C GLY A 221 -11.32 -14.97 2.19
N ALA A 222 -10.50 -14.43 1.28
CA ALA A 222 -9.48 -15.18 0.55
C ALA A 222 -8.36 -15.69 1.48
N GLU A 223 -7.67 -16.77 1.09
CA GLU A 223 -6.41 -17.17 1.72
C GLU A 223 -5.30 -16.19 1.31
N LEU A 224 -5.13 -15.15 2.12
CA LEU A 224 -4.16 -14.07 1.90
C LEU A 224 -2.92 -14.27 2.77
N LEU A 225 -1.75 -14.09 2.16
CA LEU A 225 -0.48 -13.79 2.83
C LEU A 225 0.05 -12.45 2.30
N VAL A 226 0.49 -11.57 3.20
CA VAL A 226 1.20 -10.35 2.86
C VAL A 226 2.67 -10.55 3.23
N ILE A 227 3.56 -10.26 2.29
CA ILE A 227 5.00 -10.15 2.54
C ILE A 227 5.32 -8.67 2.77
N PRO A 228 5.38 -8.23 4.04
CA PRO A 228 5.63 -6.83 4.37
C PRO A 228 7.06 -6.40 4.02
N MET A 229 7.23 -5.09 3.85
CA MET A 229 8.53 -4.46 3.66
C MET A 229 9.33 -4.42 4.96
N GLU A 230 10.65 -4.32 4.86
CA GLU A 230 11.53 -4.02 6.00
C GLU A 230 12.03 -2.58 5.92
N GLY A 231 12.14 -1.92 7.06
CA GLY A 231 12.63 -0.54 7.14
C GLY A 231 11.59 0.54 6.82
N TYR A 232 10.42 0.21 6.28
CA TYR A 232 9.34 1.16 6.01
C TYR A 232 8.59 1.54 7.29
N THR A 233 8.29 2.84 7.45
CA THR A 233 7.41 3.36 8.52
C THR A 233 6.30 4.21 7.90
N ARG A 234 5.21 4.44 8.64
CA ARG A 234 4.05 5.18 8.12
C ARG A 234 4.38 6.63 7.74
N GLU A 235 5.38 7.23 8.40
CA GLU A 235 5.82 8.60 8.21
C GLU A 235 6.65 8.78 6.93
N MET A 236 7.11 7.70 6.31
CA MET A 236 7.88 7.75 5.07
C MET A 236 6.97 8.11 3.89
N ILE A 237 7.37 9.11 3.11
CA ILE A 237 6.94 9.28 1.71
C ILE A 237 7.93 8.57 0.79
N PHE A 238 7.61 8.39 -0.50
CA PHE A 238 8.46 7.60 -1.42
C PHE A 238 9.92 8.07 -1.43
N GLN A 239 10.15 9.38 -1.39
CA GLN A 239 11.49 9.98 -1.39
C GLN A 239 12.37 9.51 -0.23
N ASP A 240 11.79 9.17 0.92
CA ASP A 240 12.54 8.75 2.12
C ASP A 240 13.08 7.32 2.00
N THR A 241 12.47 6.52 1.13
CA THR A 241 12.81 5.09 0.95
C THR A 241 14.18 4.91 0.29
N GLY A 242 14.64 5.90 -0.47
CA GLY A 242 15.82 5.80 -1.32
C GLY A 242 15.63 4.93 -2.57
N LEU A 243 14.41 4.45 -2.83
CA LEU A 243 14.11 3.63 -4.00
C LEU A 243 13.97 4.48 -5.26
N PRO A 244 14.37 3.98 -6.44
CA PRO A 244 14.08 4.63 -7.70
C PRO A 244 12.58 4.56 -8.00
N PHE A 245 11.96 5.69 -8.35
CA PHE A 245 10.57 5.70 -8.79
C PHE A 245 10.47 5.24 -10.23
N VAL A 246 9.68 4.20 -10.48
CA VAL A 246 9.34 3.73 -11.83
C VAL A 246 8.01 4.35 -12.22
N GLN A 247 7.93 4.92 -13.42
CA GLN A 247 6.69 5.44 -13.99
C GLN A 247 5.56 4.41 -13.85
N THR A 248 4.47 4.79 -13.19
CA THR A 248 3.36 3.86 -12.89
C THR A 248 2.34 3.81 -14.02
N SER A 249 2.19 4.88 -14.81
CA SER A 249 1.40 4.95 -16.05
C SER A 249 1.91 6.07 -16.96
N PRO A 250 1.50 6.16 -18.24
CA PRO A 250 1.96 7.23 -19.14
C PRO A 250 1.76 8.66 -18.62
N ASN A 251 0.74 8.89 -17.77
CA ASN A 251 0.46 10.19 -17.17
C ASN A 251 1.03 10.35 -15.73
N ILE A 252 1.71 9.33 -15.19
CA ILE A 252 2.39 9.39 -13.88
C ILE A 252 3.86 8.99 -14.05
N PRO A 253 4.67 9.83 -14.75
CA PRO A 253 6.09 9.56 -14.95
C PRO A 253 6.95 9.77 -13.71
N ASP A 254 6.49 10.60 -12.76
CA ASP A 254 7.27 11.02 -11.59
C ASP A 254 6.39 11.25 -10.35
N LEU A 255 7.07 11.46 -9.21
CA LEU A 255 6.42 11.68 -7.92
C LEU A 255 5.58 12.96 -7.88
N ALA A 256 5.97 14.01 -8.62
CA ALA A 256 5.16 15.23 -8.69
C ALA A 256 3.81 14.94 -9.36
N SER A 257 3.79 14.11 -10.41
CA SER A 257 2.56 13.61 -11.01
C SER A 257 1.74 12.72 -10.07
N ALA A 258 2.38 11.84 -9.28
CA ALA A 258 1.69 11.00 -8.30
C ALA A 258 0.96 11.84 -7.23
N PHE A 259 1.62 12.86 -6.67
CA PHE A 259 1.00 13.81 -5.75
C PHE A 259 -0.03 14.70 -6.46
N GLY A 260 0.25 15.14 -7.69
CA GLY A 260 -0.66 15.98 -8.48
C GLY A 260 -1.98 15.29 -8.87
N TYR A 261 -2.00 13.95 -8.92
CA TYR A 261 -3.13 13.15 -9.40
C TYR A 261 -4.45 13.52 -8.72
N MET A 262 -4.51 13.44 -7.39
CA MET A 262 -5.73 13.81 -6.64
C MET A 262 -5.94 15.32 -6.54
N ALA A 263 -4.92 16.14 -6.76
CA ALA A 263 -5.04 17.59 -6.71
C ALA A 263 -5.64 18.18 -8.00
N THR A 264 -5.50 17.48 -9.14
CA THR A 264 -5.86 18.02 -10.46
C THR A 264 -6.80 17.12 -11.26
N GLY A 265 -6.84 15.82 -10.98
CA GLY A 265 -7.55 14.79 -11.76
C GLY A 265 -9.02 14.56 -11.39
N LEU A 266 -9.65 15.46 -10.63
CA LEU A 266 -10.98 15.21 -10.05
C LEU A 266 -12.16 15.77 -10.86
N GLY A 267 -11.89 16.62 -11.85
CA GLY A 267 -12.91 17.46 -12.51
C GLY A 267 -13.64 16.81 -13.68
N GLU A 268 -13.63 15.48 -13.81
CA GLU A 268 -14.21 14.78 -14.96
C GLU A 268 -15.66 15.24 -15.24
N GLY A 269 -15.93 15.67 -16.48
CA GLY A 269 -17.25 16.18 -16.89
C GLY A 269 -17.61 17.60 -16.42
N THR A 270 -16.78 18.27 -15.62
CA THR A 270 -17.06 19.63 -15.11
C THR A 270 -16.60 20.76 -16.04
N GLY A 271 -15.69 20.44 -16.96
CA GLY A 271 -14.96 21.42 -17.78
C GLY A 271 -13.68 21.94 -17.12
N VAL A 272 -13.38 21.51 -15.89
CA VAL A 272 -12.10 21.69 -15.21
C VAL A 272 -11.34 20.36 -15.28
N GLY A 273 -10.06 20.40 -15.63
CA GLY A 273 -9.26 19.19 -15.76
C GLY A 273 -7.77 19.44 -15.63
N GLN A 274 -7.04 18.33 -15.65
CA GLN A 274 -5.59 18.32 -15.52
C GLN A 274 -4.88 18.53 -16.86
N ARG A 275 -3.66 19.05 -16.81
CA ARG A 275 -2.65 19.00 -17.89
C ARG A 275 -1.27 18.77 -17.31
N ASP A 276 -0.29 18.57 -18.18
CA ASP A 276 1.12 18.35 -17.83
C ASP A 276 1.30 17.21 -16.82
N GLN A 277 0.63 16.09 -17.06
CA GLN A 277 0.73 14.90 -16.21
C GLN A 277 0.39 15.26 -14.75
N PHE A 278 -0.79 15.85 -14.55
CA PHE A 278 -1.32 16.27 -13.25
C PHE A 278 -0.59 17.43 -12.54
N LYS A 279 0.27 18.18 -13.24
CA LYS A 279 0.97 19.36 -12.69
C LYS A 279 0.28 20.69 -12.97
N TRP A 280 -0.86 20.66 -13.65
CA TRP A 280 -1.69 21.83 -13.94
C TRP A 280 -3.18 21.49 -13.79
N ILE A 281 -3.98 22.43 -13.29
CA ILE A 281 -5.44 22.35 -13.25
C ILE A 281 -6.09 23.64 -13.75
N GLY A 282 -7.13 23.51 -14.55
CA GLY A 282 -7.88 24.65 -15.05
C GLY A 282 -8.95 24.27 -16.06
N GLY A 283 -9.52 25.28 -16.71
CA GLY A 283 -10.65 25.14 -17.62
C GLY A 283 -10.93 26.42 -18.41
N THR A 284 -11.72 26.29 -19.47
CA THR A 284 -12.13 27.45 -20.29
C THR A 284 -12.82 28.51 -19.44
N GLY A 285 -12.42 29.78 -19.59
CA GLY A 285 -13.06 30.92 -18.92
C GLY A 285 -12.69 31.14 -17.46
N ILE A 286 -11.77 30.36 -16.87
CA ILE A 286 -11.25 30.62 -15.51
C ILE A 286 -10.26 31.79 -15.53
N ASP A 287 -10.39 32.73 -14.61
CA ASP A 287 -9.37 33.75 -14.35
C ASP A 287 -8.21 33.13 -13.56
N SER A 288 -7.02 33.05 -14.17
CA SER A 288 -5.86 32.35 -13.60
C SER A 288 -5.27 33.07 -12.38
N GLU A 289 -5.29 34.41 -12.38
CA GLU A 289 -4.76 35.22 -11.28
C GLU A 289 -5.67 35.10 -10.05
N ARG A 290 -6.99 35.24 -10.26
CA ARG A 290 -7.97 35.07 -9.18
C ARG A 290 -7.98 33.64 -8.66
N PHE A 291 -7.83 32.64 -9.53
CA PHE A 291 -7.82 31.24 -9.11
C PHE A 291 -6.60 30.92 -8.25
N ALA A 292 -5.41 31.35 -8.67
CA ALA A 292 -4.20 31.23 -7.87
C ALA A 292 -4.30 31.97 -6.54
N ALA A 293 -4.84 33.19 -6.53
CA ALA A 293 -5.01 33.97 -5.32
C ALA A 293 -5.94 33.28 -4.30
N LEU A 294 -7.06 32.72 -4.75
CA LEU A 294 -7.96 31.95 -3.87
C LEU A 294 -7.26 30.74 -3.28
N LEU A 295 -6.56 29.95 -4.11
CA LEU A 295 -5.88 28.73 -3.67
C LEU A 295 -4.71 29.02 -2.72
N ASN A 296 -3.87 30.01 -3.02
CA ASN A 296 -2.73 30.38 -2.18
C ASN A 296 -3.17 30.98 -0.84
N ASN A 297 -4.32 31.66 -0.78
CA ASN A 297 -4.86 32.22 0.46
C ASN A 297 -5.72 31.22 1.27
N ALA A 298 -5.90 29.99 0.78
CA ALA A 298 -6.76 29.00 1.42
C ALA A 298 -6.11 28.23 2.59
N GLY A 299 -4.83 28.47 2.87
CA GLY A 299 -4.09 27.78 3.92
C GLY A 299 -3.72 26.33 3.57
N LEU A 300 -3.55 26.03 2.28
CA LEU A 300 -3.06 24.73 1.80
C LEU A 300 -1.54 24.68 1.95
N ALA A 301 -1.05 23.84 2.88
CA ALA A 301 0.38 23.71 3.14
C ALA A 301 1.11 22.93 2.03
N GLY A 302 2.41 23.17 1.89
CA GLY A 302 3.29 22.40 1.01
C GLY A 302 3.10 22.60 -0.50
N VAL A 303 2.30 23.60 -0.91
CA VAL A 303 2.02 23.88 -2.32
C VAL A 303 1.91 25.37 -2.58
N ARG A 304 2.38 25.79 -3.76
CA ARG A 304 2.11 27.09 -4.36
C ARG A 304 1.41 26.89 -5.71
N TYR A 305 0.36 27.68 -5.94
CA TYR A 305 -0.37 27.71 -7.20
C TYR A 305 0.05 28.92 -8.01
N ILE A 306 0.63 28.68 -9.19
CA ILE A 306 1.15 29.74 -10.05
C ILE A 306 0.16 29.95 -11.20
N PRO A 307 -0.36 31.18 -11.43
CA PRO A 307 -1.18 31.48 -12.59
C PRO A 307 -0.51 31.01 -13.89
N ASP A 308 -1.23 30.24 -14.70
CA ASP A 308 -0.69 29.67 -15.93
C ASP A 308 -1.79 29.54 -17.00
N PRO A 309 -2.21 30.66 -17.63
CA PRO A 309 -3.22 30.66 -18.67
C PRO A 309 -2.70 30.00 -19.97
N ARG A 310 -3.59 29.29 -20.68
CA ARG A 310 -3.28 28.51 -21.89
C ARG A 310 -4.38 28.67 -22.95
N GLY A 311 -4.19 29.64 -23.83
CA GLY A 311 -5.19 29.97 -24.84
C GLY A 311 -6.49 30.44 -24.18
N SER A 312 -7.61 29.79 -24.51
CA SER A 312 -8.91 30.08 -23.89
C SER A 312 -9.10 29.45 -22.51
N ALA A 313 -8.20 28.57 -22.07
CA ALA A 313 -8.25 27.93 -20.77
C ALA A 313 -7.40 28.71 -19.77
N GLY A 314 -7.98 29.15 -18.67
CA GLY A 314 -7.22 29.63 -17.52
C GLY A 314 -7.04 28.54 -16.48
N GLY A 315 -6.01 28.66 -15.67
CA GLY A 315 -5.67 27.65 -14.68
C GLY A 315 -4.39 28.00 -13.93
N VAL A 316 -3.94 27.03 -13.15
CA VAL A 316 -2.76 27.16 -12.31
C VAL A 316 -1.85 25.96 -12.46
N ARG A 317 -0.54 26.22 -12.47
CA ARG A 317 0.50 25.20 -12.30
C ARG A 317 0.69 24.95 -10.81
N LEU A 318 0.78 23.67 -10.45
CA LEU A 318 1.09 23.23 -9.09
C LEU A 318 2.61 23.20 -8.92
N GLU A 319 3.11 23.89 -7.91
CA GLU A 319 4.47 23.75 -7.43
C GLU A 319 4.42 23.19 -6.00
N ILE A 320 4.77 21.92 -5.84
CA ILE A 320 4.83 21.29 -4.52
C ILE A 320 6.14 21.74 -3.85
N THR A 321 6.01 22.53 -2.79
CA THR A 321 7.14 23.10 -2.04
C THR A 321 7.56 22.23 -0.86
N ASP A 322 6.64 21.44 -0.32
CA ASP A 322 6.92 20.41 0.69
C ASP A 322 5.94 19.25 0.54
N TYR A 323 6.46 18.09 0.15
CA TYR A 323 5.68 16.87 -0.09
C TYR A 323 5.08 16.28 1.20
N ARG A 324 5.62 16.59 2.38
CA ARG A 324 5.11 16.03 3.64
C ARG A 324 3.86 16.74 4.13
N SER A 325 3.82 18.07 3.99
CA SER A 325 2.66 18.87 4.37
C SER A 325 1.62 19.03 3.26
N PHE A 326 1.98 18.74 2.00
CA PHE A 326 1.05 18.80 0.88
C PHE A 326 0.00 17.69 0.94
N ASN A 327 -1.27 18.07 1.08
CA ASN A 327 -2.40 17.16 1.00
C ASN A 327 -3.10 17.28 -0.38
N PRO A 328 -2.92 16.30 -1.28
CA PRO A 328 -3.40 16.40 -2.65
C PRO A 328 -4.92 16.24 -2.78
N ALA A 329 -5.55 15.35 -2.01
CA ALA A 329 -7.00 15.16 -2.05
C ALA A 329 -7.75 16.41 -1.58
N ARG A 330 -7.30 17.02 -0.46
CA ARG A 330 -7.85 18.30 0.02
C ARG A 330 -7.69 19.40 -1.02
N SER A 331 -6.49 19.51 -1.59
CA SER A 331 -6.18 20.50 -2.62
C SER A 331 -7.10 20.39 -3.85
N GLY A 332 -7.42 19.18 -4.29
CA GLY A 332 -8.33 18.97 -5.41
C GLY A 332 -9.77 19.39 -5.12
N ILE A 333 -10.29 19.13 -3.91
CA ILE A 333 -11.61 19.63 -3.49
C ILE A 333 -11.66 21.15 -3.49
N TYR A 334 -10.61 21.80 -2.99
CA TYR A 334 -10.48 23.26 -2.98
C TYR A 334 -10.41 23.83 -4.39
N ALA A 335 -9.63 23.22 -5.28
CA ALA A 335 -9.52 23.64 -6.68
C ALA A 335 -10.88 23.56 -7.40
N LEU A 336 -11.64 22.48 -7.22
CA LEU A 336 -12.98 22.37 -7.83
C LEU A 336 -13.97 23.39 -7.28
N ALA A 337 -14.00 23.61 -5.96
CA ALA A 337 -14.90 24.57 -5.33
C ALA A 337 -14.61 26.00 -5.81
N TYR A 338 -13.35 26.42 -5.83
CA TYR A 338 -12.99 27.76 -6.31
C TYR A 338 -13.18 27.91 -7.82
N ALA A 339 -12.91 26.88 -8.62
CA ALA A 339 -13.22 26.91 -10.04
C ALA A 339 -14.73 27.09 -10.28
N LYS A 340 -15.59 26.41 -9.49
CA LYS A 340 -17.05 26.60 -9.53
C LYS A 340 -17.49 28.02 -9.14
N GLN A 341 -16.77 28.69 -8.25
CA GLN A 341 -17.04 30.08 -7.86
C GLN A 341 -16.62 31.10 -8.93
N LEU A 342 -15.56 30.80 -9.69
CA LEU A 342 -15.03 31.70 -10.71
C LEU A 342 -15.70 31.53 -12.08
N LYS A 343 -16.29 30.36 -12.35
CA LYS A 343 -16.85 29.99 -13.65
C LYS A 343 -18.37 29.91 -13.60
N GLU A 344 -19.05 30.83 -14.31
CA GLU A 344 -20.53 30.89 -14.34
C GLU A 344 -21.16 29.67 -15.03
N ASP A 345 -20.55 29.17 -16.10
CA ASP A 345 -21.02 28.02 -16.89
C ASP A 345 -20.42 26.68 -16.42
N PHE A 346 -19.97 26.60 -15.16
CA PHE A 346 -19.45 25.36 -14.58
C PHE A 346 -20.55 24.30 -14.54
N LYS A 347 -20.28 23.13 -15.13
CA LYS A 347 -21.23 22.02 -15.17
C LYS A 347 -20.93 21.06 -14.03
N VAL A 348 -21.96 20.65 -13.29
CA VAL A 348 -21.85 19.54 -12.34
C VAL A 348 -22.50 18.32 -12.99
N PRO A 349 -21.72 17.28 -13.34
CA PRO A 349 -22.27 16.02 -13.81
C PRO A 349 -23.18 15.41 -12.75
N LYS A 350 -24.31 14.82 -13.17
CA LYS A 350 -25.29 14.22 -12.25
C LYS A 350 -25.52 12.76 -12.56
N SER A 351 -25.39 11.91 -11.56
CA SER A 351 -25.84 10.52 -11.67
C SER A 351 -27.37 10.42 -11.73
N GLY A 352 -27.85 9.59 -12.66
CA GLY A 352 -29.24 9.16 -12.76
C GLY A 352 -29.33 7.65 -12.54
N GLU A 353 -29.92 6.94 -13.52
CA GLU A 353 -29.84 5.47 -13.60
C GLU A 353 -28.38 5.02 -13.78
N THR A 354 -27.64 5.69 -14.66
CA THR A 354 -26.20 5.50 -14.82
C THR A 354 -25.43 6.47 -13.95
N ILE A 355 -24.43 5.96 -13.24
CA ILE A 355 -23.53 6.78 -12.43
C ILE A 355 -22.47 7.43 -13.33
N VAL A 356 -22.36 8.75 -13.27
CA VAL A 356 -21.37 9.53 -14.03
C VAL A 356 -19.97 9.36 -13.44
N MET A 357 -18.93 9.52 -14.26
CA MET A 357 -17.55 9.30 -13.81
C MET A 357 -17.15 10.24 -12.66
N PHE A 358 -17.63 11.49 -12.66
CA PHE A 358 -17.41 12.43 -11.55
C PHE A 358 -17.82 11.83 -10.20
N ASP A 359 -19.04 11.31 -10.09
CA ASP A 359 -19.55 10.74 -8.84
C ASP A 359 -18.87 9.41 -8.49
N LYS A 360 -18.40 8.63 -9.48
CA LYS A 360 -17.56 7.44 -9.24
C LYS A 360 -16.21 7.82 -8.63
N ILE A 361 -15.56 8.84 -9.19
CA ILE A 361 -14.27 9.36 -8.70
C ILE A 361 -14.43 9.96 -7.31
N MET A 362 -15.52 10.70 -7.05
CA MET A 362 -15.82 11.27 -5.73
C MET A 362 -16.28 10.21 -4.73
N GLY A 363 -16.87 9.11 -5.21
CA GLY A 363 -17.44 8.05 -4.37
C GLY A 363 -18.78 8.45 -3.73
N THR A 364 -19.34 9.59 -4.11
CA THR A 364 -20.63 10.11 -3.64
C THR A 364 -21.12 11.21 -4.59
N ALA A 365 -22.43 11.34 -4.77
CA ALA A 365 -23.04 12.45 -5.49
C ALA A 365 -23.07 13.76 -4.66
N LYS A 366 -22.79 13.69 -3.36
CA LYS A 366 -22.89 14.85 -2.45
C LYS A 366 -21.93 15.97 -2.80
N ILE A 367 -20.73 15.65 -3.30
CA ILE A 367 -19.76 16.68 -3.70
C ILE A 367 -20.33 17.55 -4.83
N GLY A 368 -20.94 16.93 -5.85
CA GLY A 368 -21.61 17.67 -6.90
C GLY A 368 -22.72 18.59 -6.35
N GLN A 369 -23.56 18.06 -5.46
CA GLN A 369 -24.63 18.84 -4.82
C GLN A 369 -24.09 20.04 -4.02
N TYR A 370 -22.96 19.88 -3.32
CA TYR A 370 -22.35 20.98 -2.57
C TYR A 370 -21.74 22.05 -3.48
N LEU A 371 -21.18 21.65 -4.63
CA LEU A 371 -20.72 22.59 -5.65
C LEU A 371 -21.89 23.39 -6.24
N GLU A 372 -23.04 22.77 -6.49
CA GLU A 372 -24.25 23.47 -6.96
C GLU A 372 -24.78 24.46 -5.92
N GLN A 373 -24.66 24.14 -4.64
CA GLN A 373 -25.01 25.03 -3.53
C GLN A 373 -23.98 26.16 -3.31
N ASN A 374 -22.91 26.21 -4.11
CA ASN A 374 -21.77 27.12 -3.94
C ASN A 374 -21.19 27.10 -2.52
N ARG A 375 -21.19 25.93 -1.86
CA ARG A 375 -20.52 25.78 -0.55
C ARG A 375 -19.04 26.11 -0.68
N SER A 376 -18.50 26.73 0.34
CA SER A 376 -17.05 26.92 0.47
C SER A 376 -16.33 25.57 0.56
N PRO A 377 -15.06 25.49 0.15
CA PRO A 377 -14.32 24.24 0.27
C PRO A 377 -14.18 23.74 1.72
N GLN A 378 -14.15 24.64 2.70
CA GLN A 378 -14.15 24.31 4.12
C GLN A 378 -15.45 23.61 4.55
N GLU A 379 -16.60 24.07 4.06
CA GLU A 379 -17.89 23.42 4.33
C GLU A 379 -18.00 22.05 3.67
N ILE A 380 -17.44 21.90 2.47
CA ILE A 380 -17.34 20.60 1.79
C ILE A 380 -16.44 19.66 2.60
N GLU A 381 -15.27 20.11 3.02
CA GLU A 381 -14.35 19.34 3.87
C GLU A 381 -15.02 18.87 5.16
N GLN A 382 -15.71 19.78 5.86
CA GLN A 382 -16.41 19.46 7.09
C GLN A 382 -17.55 18.44 6.89
N SER A 383 -18.15 18.40 5.70
CA SER A 383 -19.29 17.53 5.41
C SER A 383 -18.95 16.04 5.35
N TYR A 384 -17.74 15.69 4.89
CA TYR A 384 -17.30 14.29 4.79
C TYR A 384 -16.43 13.84 5.97
N ARG A 385 -16.03 14.77 6.84
CA ARG A 385 -15.15 14.49 7.99
C ARG A 385 -15.67 13.38 8.91
N PRO A 386 -16.97 13.27 9.27
CA PRO A 386 -17.45 12.18 10.11
C PRO A 386 -17.22 10.79 9.50
N GLN A 387 -17.40 10.64 8.17
CA GLN A 387 -17.14 9.39 7.47
C GLN A 387 -15.63 9.10 7.43
N LEU A 388 -14.82 10.13 7.19
CA LEU A 388 -13.37 10.02 7.14
C LEU A 388 -12.77 9.55 8.48
N GLU A 389 -13.25 10.09 9.61
CA GLU A 389 -12.79 9.66 10.94
C GLU A 389 -13.19 8.20 11.24
N ARG A 390 -14.40 7.77 10.86
CA ARG A 390 -14.79 6.36 10.97
C ARG A 390 -13.89 5.44 10.14
N PHE A 391 -13.51 5.86 8.93
CA PHE A 391 -12.57 5.10 8.12
C PHE A 391 -11.18 5.03 8.78
N LYS A 392 -10.68 6.14 9.34
CA LYS A 392 -9.41 6.17 10.07
C LYS A 392 -9.43 5.21 11.26
N GLU A 393 -10.53 5.13 12.01
CA GLU A 393 -10.68 4.16 13.11
C GLU A 393 -10.75 2.71 12.59
N GLU A 394 -11.50 2.47 11.50
CA GLU A 394 -11.64 1.12 10.93
C GLU A 394 -10.31 0.57 10.41
N ARG A 395 -9.53 1.40 9.70
CA ARG A 395 -8.32 0.96 9.03
C ARG A 395 -7.22 0.50 9.99
N GLU A 396 -7.19 0.99 11.24
CA GLU A 396 -6.17 0.66 12.24
C GLU A 396 -6.00 -0.86 12.40
N LYS A 397 -7.09 -1.63 12.27
CA LYS A 397 -7.10 -3.09 12.37
C LYS A 397 -6.30 -3.80 11.27
N TYR A 398 -6.06 -3.12 10.16
CA TYR A 398 -5.45 -3.69 8.95
C TYR A 398 -4.07 -3.11 8.67
N LEU A 399 -3.63 -2.13 9.46
CA LEU A 399 -2.30 -1.56 9.34
C LEU A 399 -1.24 -2.60 9.73
N ILE A 400 -0.07 -2.49 9.08
CA ILE A 400 1.10 -3.35 9.31
C ILE A 400 2.23 -2.51 9.89
N TYR A 401 2.42 -1.30 9.38
CA TYR A 401 3.54 -0.44 9.74
C TYR A 401 3.12 0.54 10.83
N GLY A 402 4.02 0.80 11.78
CA GLY A 402 3.92 1.86 12.77
C GLY A 402 5.01 2.91 12.59
N SER A 403 5.39 3.58 13.68
CA SER A 403 6.46 4.60 13.69
C SER A 403 7.88 4.03 13.74
N ASN A 404 8.02 2.75 14.12
CA ASN A 404 9.30 2.07 14.14
C ASN A 404 9.39 1.08 12.97
N PRO A 405 10.56 0.99 12.31
CA PRO A 405 10.75 -0.01 11.27
C PRO A 405 10.70 -1.41 11.87
N LEU A 406 10.10 -2.33 11.12
CA LEU A 406 9.98 -3.73 11.50
C LEU A 406 10.96 -4.59 10.68
N GLU A 407 11.51 -5.61 11.32
CA GLU A 407 12.24 -6.70 10.66
C GLU A 407 11.46 -7.99 10.84
N TRP A 408 11.39 -8.79 9.78
CA TRP A 408 10.54 -9.98 9.76
C TRP A 408 11.37 -11.27 9.91
N PRO A 409 10.84 -12.29 10.59
CA PRO A 409 11.53 -13.55 10.79
C PRO A 409 11.73 -14.31 9.47
N ALA A 410 12.87 -14.99 9.31
CA ALA A 410 13.12 -15.82 8.13
C ALA A 410 12.45 -17.19 8.24
N MET A 411 11.73 -17.60 7.19
CA MET A 411 11.05 -18.89 7.10
C MET A 411 12.04 -20.06 7.05
N GLY A 412 11.66 -21.20 7.63
CA GLY A 412 12.45 -22.43 7.64
C GLY A 412 13.65 -22.44 8.61
N LYS A 413 14.02 -21.31 9.21
CA LYS A 413 15.05 -21.24 10.27
C LYS A 413 14.47 -21.32 11.68
N GLN A 414 13.27 -20.78 11.86
CA GLN A 414 12.55 -20.73 13.13
C GLN A 414 11.05 -20.76 12.88
N ILE A 415 10.28 -21.01 13.95
CA ILE A 415 8.83 -21.01 13.87
C ILE A 415 8.34 -19.61 13.52
N THR A 416 7.65 -19.48 12.39
CA THR A 416 7.01 -18.22 11.98
C THR A 416 5.51 -18.33 12.17
N VAL A 417 4.89 -17.31 12.77
CA VAL A 417 3.44 -17.27 12.97
C VAL A 417 2.86 -16.13 12.14
N PHE A 418 1.79 -16.42 11.40
CA PHE A 418 0.99 -15.46 10.67
C PHE A 418 -0.39 -15.33 11.31
N VAL A 419 -0.86 -14.11 11.51
CA VAL A 419 -2.24 -13.81 11.94
C VAL A 419 -2.89 -12.97 10.85
N ASP A 420 -4.01 -13.46 10.30
CA ASP A 420 -4.74 -12.83 9.19
C ASP A 420 -3.82 -12.41 8.03
N GLY A 421 -2.89 -13.31 7.70
CA GLY A 421 -1.98 -13.16 6.57
C GLY A 421 -0.71 -12.35 6.82
N VAL A 422 -0.50 -11.81 8.02
CA VAL A 422 0.69 -10.99 8.34
C VAL A 422 1.59 -11.71 9.35
N PRO A 423 2.92 -11.73 9.16
CA PRO A 423 3.84 -12.31 10.13
C PRO A 423 3.80 -11.56 11.46
N VAL A 424 3.84 -12.29 12.58
CA VAL A 424 3.92 -11.75 13.93
C VAL A 424 5.37 -11.73 14.39
N ILE A 425 5.81 -10.59 14.94
CA ILE A 425 7.15 -10.43 15.51
C ILE A 425 7.13 -10.80 16.98
N PHE A 426 8.13 -11.57 17.39
CA PHE A 426 8.33 -12.00 18.75
C PHE A 426 9.67 -11.51 19.27
N ASP A 427 9.69 -11.03 20.50
CA ASP A 427 10.92 -10.69 21.23
C ASP A 427 11.58 -11.91 21.90
N VAL A 428 10.81 -12.98 22.10
CA VAL A 428 11.29 -14.30 22.49
C VAL A 428 10.79 -15.33 21.48
N GLU A 429 11.72 -16.09 20.90
CA GLU A 429 11.40 -17.04 19.82
C GLU A 429 10.35 -18.09 20.25
N PRO A 430 9.35 -18.38 19.39
CA PRO A 430 8.49 -19.53 19.58
C PRO A 430 9.27 -20.85 19.49
N TYR A 431 8.79 -21.89 20.18
CA TYR A 431 9.44 -23.21 20.19
C TYR A 431 8.42 -24.35 20.29
N ILE A 432 8.84 -25.58 20.01
CA ILE A 432 8.04 -26.78 20.26
C ILE A 432 8.45 -27.37 21.61
N ASP A 433 7.50 -27.60 22.51
CA ASP A 433 7.78 -28.21 23.81
C ASP A 433 7.86 -29.75 23.77
N SER A 434 8.10 -30.38 24.92
CA SER A 434 8.18 -31.84 25.05
C SER A 434 6.86 -32.57 24.76
N ASN A 435 5.72 -31.86 24.77
CA ASN A 435 4.39 -32.40 24.45
C ASN A 435 4.03 -32.15 22.98
N ASN A 436 4.99 -31.73 22.15
CA ASN A 436 4.79 -31.38 20.75
C ASN A 436 3.74 -30.26 20.58
N ARG A 437 3.82 -29.23 21.42
CA ARG A 437 2.99 -28.02 21.35
C ARG A 437 3.83 -26.82 20.94
N THR A 438 3.36 -26.05 19.97
CA THR A 438 3.96 -24.77 19.60
C THR A 438 3.69 -23.73 20.69
N MET A 439 4.75 -23.33 21.38
CA MET A 439 4.75 -22.36 22.46
C MET A 439 5.15 -20.99 21.93
N VAL A 440 4.36 -19.96 22.22
CA VAL A 440 4.55 -18.58 21.74
C VAL A 440 4.54 -17.57 22.89
N PRO A 441 5.19 -16.41 22.75
CA PRO A 441 4.95 -15.28 23.64
C PRO A 441 3.49 -14.85 23.58
N PHE A 442 2.83 -14.93 24.72
CA PHE A 442 1.39 -14.81 24.80
C PHE A 442 0.87 -13.41 24.46
N ARG A 443 1.60 -12.36 24.87
CA ARG A 443 1.20 -10.97 24.63
C ARG A 443 1.12 -10.66 23.13
N ALA A 444 2.18 -10.96 22.39
CA ALA A 444 2.26 -10.69 20.96
C ALA A 444 1.13 -11.38 20.16
N ILE A 445 0.83 -12.65 20.47
CA ILE A 445 -0.30 -13.35 19.83
C ILE A 445 -1.65 -12.77 20.24
N SER A 446 -1.86 -12.48 21.52
CA SER A 446 -3.14 -11.95 21.98
C SER A 446 -3.42 -10.58 21.37
N GLU A 447 -2.43 -9.70 21.32
CA GLU A 447 -2.52 -8.40 20.65
C GLU A 447 -2.77 -8.54 19.15
N ALA A 448 -2.07 -9.47 18.47
CA ALA A 448 -2.31 -9.75 17.05
C ALA A 448 -3.73 -10.30 16.79
N LEU A 449 -4.34 -10.99 17.76
CA LEU A 449 -5.75 -11.42 17.72
C LEU A 449 -6.73 -10.31 18.13
N GLY A 450 -6.25 -9.09 18.43
CA GLY A 450 -7.06 -7.96 18.86
C GLY A 450 -7.59 -8.07 20.29
N ALA A 451 -6.89 -8.83 21.15
CA ALA A 451 -7.25 -9.00 22.55
C ALA A 451 -6.42 -8.08 23.46
N VAL A 452 -7.01 -7.67 24.59
CA VAL A 452 -6.35 -6.91 25.65
C VAL A 452 -5.73 -7.88 26.64
N VAL A 453 -4.49 -7.63 27.05
CA VAL A 453 -3.71 -8.54 27.92
C VAL A 453 -3.35 -7.85 29.22
N GLU A 454 -3.71 -8.47 30.34
CA GLU A 454 -3.35 -8.04 31.69
C GLU A 454 -2.51 -9.12 32.39
N TRP A 455 -1.47 -8.67 33.11
CA TRP A 455 -0.62 -9.54 33.92
C TRP A 455 -0.81 -9.21 35.40
N ASP A 456 -1.25 -10.20 36.18
CA ASP A 456 -1.32 -10.13 37.63
C ASP A 456 -0.10 -10.87 38.21
N GLU A 457 0.87 -10.08 38.66
CA GLU A 457 2.12 -10.57 39.24
C GLU A 457 1.91 -11.37 40.53
N THR A 458 0.95 -10.94 41.38
CA THR A 458 0.74 -11.55 42.71
C THR A 458 0.22 -12.97 42.58
N SER A 459 -0.71 -13.18 41.67
CA SER A 459 -1.30 -14.50 41.43
C SER A 459 -0.65 -15.27 40.28
N ARG A 460 0.36 -14.70 39.63
CA ARG A 460 1.03 -15.24 38.44
C ARG A 460 0.02 -15.64 37.36
N ARG A 461 -0.97 -14.78 37.13
CA ARG A 461 -2.04 -14.99 36.15
C ARG A 461 -1.89 -14.04 34.98
N VAL A 462 -2.17 -14.55 33.78
CA VAL A 462 -2.49 -13.70 32.64
C VAL A 462 -3.98 -13.76 32.37
N ILE A 463 -4.57 -12.58 32.19
CA ILE A 463 -5.98 -12.39 31.88
C ILE A 463 -6.04 -11.76 30.49
N VAL A 464 -6.86 -12.33 29.61
CA VAL A 464 -7.02 -11.84 28.24
C VAL A 464 -8.48 -11.65 27.93
N THR A 465 -8.81 -10.47 27.43
CA THR A 465 -10.18 -10.11 27.09
C THR A 465 -10.28 -9.82 25.60
N ARG A 466 -11.17 -10.54 24.92
CA ARG A 466 -11.52 -10.32 23.51
C ARG A 466 -13.03 -10.37 23.34
N GLY A 467 -13.65 -9.23 23.12
CA GLY A 467 -15.11 -9.11 23.14
C GLY A 467 -15.65 -9.58 24.49
N GLU A 468 -16.54 -10.58 24.48
CA GLU A 468 -17.13 -11.17 25.68
C GLU A 468 -16.34 -12.37 26.24
N ARG A 469 -15.18 -12.69 25.66
CA ARG A 469 -14.33 -13.82 26.08
C ARG A 469 -13.23 -13.33 27.00
N GLU A 470 -13.23 -13.81 28.24
CA GLU A 470 -12.16 -13.64 29.21
C GLU A 470 -11.44 -14.98 29.41
N LEU A 471 -10.18 -15.06 28.98
CA LEU A 471 -9.29 -16.20 29.19
C LEU A 471 -8.32 -15.90 30.33
N VAL A 472 -8.32 -16.75 31.36
CA VAL A 472 -7.38 -16.70 32.48
C VAL A 472 -6.47 -17.93 32.45
N LEU A 473 -5.16 -17.67 32.44
CA LEU A 473 -4.11 -18.67 32.49
C LEU A 473 -3.24 -18.42 33.73
N THR A 474 -2.92 -19.48 34.48
CA THR A 474 -1.96 -19.39 35.61
C THR A 474 -0.66 -20.05 35.21
N ILE A 475 0.49 -19.41 35.50
CA ILE A 475 1.79 -20.00 35.19
C ILE A 475 1.97 -21.32 35.95
N ASP A 476 2.53 -22.31 35.27
CA ASP A 476 2.77 -23.68 35.75
C ASP A 476 1.50 -24.52 36.03
N ASP A 477 0.30 -23.98 35.81
CA ASP A 477 -0.97 -24.70 35.92
C ASP A 477 -1.48 -25.15 34.53
N PRO A 478 -1.75 -26.44 34.29
CA PRO A 478 -2.37 -26.89 33.04
C PRO A 478 -3.83 -26.44 32.90
N LYS A 479 -4.45 -25.84 33.92
CA LYS A 479 -5.85 -25.37 33.86
C LYS A 479 -5.92 -23.95 33.30
N ALA A 480 -6.79 -23.77 32.31
CA ALA A 480 -7.23 -22.49 31.80
C ALA A 480 -8.69 -22.24 32.19
N ARG A 481 -9.10 -20.97 32.30
CA ARG A 481 -10.51 -20.61 32.50
C ARG A 481 -10.95 -19.66 31.40
N ILE A 482 -12.02 -20.01 30.68
CA ILE A 482 -12.68 -19.10 29.73
C ILE A 482 -14.07 -18.79 30.25
N ASN A 483 -14.37 -17.52 30.52
CA ASN A 483 -15.63 -17.08 31.13
C ASN A 483 -16.01 -17.92 32.38
N GLY A 484 -15.01 -18.19 33.23
CA GLY A 484 -15.15 -19.01 34.44
C GLY A 484 -15.16 -20.53 34.25
N LYS A 485 -15.37 -21.04 33.02
CA LYS A 485 -15.36 -22.48 32.72
C LYS A 485 -13.93 -23.01 32.60
N VAL A 486 -13.64 -24.12 33.27
CA VAL A 486 -12.30 -24.72 33.31
C VAL A 486 -12.05 -25.63 32.10
N PHE A 487 -10.87 -25.48 31.49
CA PHE A 487 -10.32 -26.32 30.43
C PHE A 487 -8.93 -26.81 30.88
N VAL A 488 -8.54 -28.01 30.49
CA VAL A 488 -7.25 -28.60 30.87
C VAL A 488 -6.40 -28.80 29.62
N MET A 489 -5.17 -28.29 29.68
CA MET A 489 -4.13 -28.45 28.66
C MET A 489 -3.29 -29.69 28.96
N ASP A 490 -2.72 -30.30 27.92
CA ASP A 490 -1.70 -31.34 28.05
C ASP A 490 -0.29 -30.78 28.26
N THR A 491 -0.15 -29.45 28.20
CA THR A 491 1.03 -28.69 28.61
C THR A 491 0.63 -27.62 29.63
N ARG A 492 1.52 -26.67 29.94
CA ARG A 492 1.25 -25.57 30.87
C ARG A 492 1.88 -24.26 30.38
N PRO A 493 1.29 -23.09 30.72
CA PRO A 493 1.94 -21.81 30.52
C PRO A 493 3.22 -21.74 31.35
N VAL A 494 4.31 -21.26 30.77
CA VAL A 494 5.61 -21.14 31.46
C VAL A 494 6.20 -19.75 31.27
N ILE A 495 7.13 -19.36 32.12
CA ILE A 495 7.95 -18.16 31.89
C ILE A 495 9.27 -18.60 31.26
N ARG A 496 9.61 -18.05 30.09
CA ARG A 496 10.90 -18.24 29.42
C ARG A 496 11.45 -16.88 28.99
N ASN A 497 12.70 -16.58 29.36
CA ASN A 497 13.36 -15.31 29.06
C ASN A 497 12.50 -14.07 29.44
N GLY A 498 11.81 -14.12 30.58
CA GLY A 498 10.95 -13.02 31.04
C GLY A 498 9.66 -12.83 30.23
N ARG A 499 9.23 -13.82 29.43
CA ARG A 499 7.96 -13.83 28.72
C ARG A 499 7.11 -15.02 29.09
N THR A 500 5.80 -14.80 29.19
CA THR A 500 4.82 -15.88 29.33
C THR A 500 4.65 -16.58 28.00
N MET A 501 4.98 -17.86 27.98
CA MET A 501 4.85 -18.75 26.82
C MET A 501 3.61 -19.62 26.98
N VAL A 502 2.79 -19.71 25.94
CA VAL A 502 1.53 -20.46 25.95
C VAL A 502 1.39 -21.38 24.73
N PRO A 503 0.62 -22.48 24.83
CA PRO A 503 0.30 -23.30 23.67
C PRO A 503 -0.59 -22.54 22.68
N LEU A 504 -0.04 -22.22 21.51
CA LEU A 504 -0.64 -21.33 20.52
C LEU A 504 -2.04 -21.77 20.09
N ARG A 505 -2.18 -23.04 19.71
CA ARG A 505 -3.44 -23.61 19.21
C ARG A 505 -4.55 -23.51 20.25
N PHE A 506 -4.25 -23.94 21.48
CA PHE A 506 -5.21 -23.91 22.58
C PHE A 506 -5.70 -22.49 22.88
N VAL A 507 -4.77 -21.54 22.95
CA VAL A 507 -5.11 -20.12 23.17
C VAL A 507 -5.91 -19.54 22.01
N GLY A 508 -5.45 -19.75 20.77
CA GLY A 508 -6.12 -19.25 19.57
C GLY A 508 -7.57 -19.72 19.49
N GLU A 509 -7.80 -21.02 19.67
CA GLU A 509 -9.14 -21.62 19.65
C GLU A 509 -10.04 -21.08 20.76
N LEU A 510 -9.54 -20.95 22.00
CA LEU A 510 -10.33 -20.38 23.11
C LEU A 510 -10.65 -18.89 22.91
N LEU A 511 -9.73 -18.12 22.33
CA LEU A 511 -9.95 -16.71 21.95
C LEU A 511 -10.75 -16.56 20.65
N GLY A 512 -11.15 -17.66 20.01
CA GLY A 512 -12.10 -17.67 18.90
C GLY A 512 -11.50 -17.49 17.53
N ALA A 513 -10.22 -17.84 17.35
CA ALA A 513 -9.67 -18.02 16.01
C ALA A 513 -10.49 -19.07 15.24
N ARG A 514 -10.83 -18.76 13.99
CA ARG A 514 -11.54 -19.65 13.07
C ARG A 514 -10.72 -20.88 12.71
N SER A 515 -9.42 -20.71 12.50
CA SER A 515 -8.48 -21.83 12.32
C SER A 515 -7.08 -21.52 12.85
N VAL A 516 -6.35 -22.59 13.19
CA VAL A 516 -4.93 -22.58 13.52
C VAL A 516 -4.27 -23.73 12.77
N ASP A 517 -3.49 -23.41 11.75
CA ASP A 517 -2.93 -24.38 10.80
C ASP A 517 -1.42 -24.46 10.95
N TRP A 518 -0.87 -25.67 11.10
CA TRP A 518 0.57 -25.90 11.23
C TRP A 518 1.12 -26.53 9.96
N ASP A 519 2.15 -25.92 9.38
CA ASP A 519 2.96 -26.46 8.31
C ASP A 519 4.33 -26.84 8.87
N GLY A 520 4.55 -28.14 9.08
CA GLY A 520 5.81 -28.67 9.62
C GLY A 520 6.99 -28.58 8.66
N ASN A 521 6.73 -28.51 7.35
CA ASN A 521 7.81 -28.39 6.35
C ASN A 521 8.35 -26.95 6.35
N LEU A 522 7.49 -25.97 6.56
CA LEU A 522 7.85 -24.55 6.58
C LEU A 522 8.14 -23.99 7.99
N LEU A 523 7.93 -24.79 9.04
CA LEU A 523 7.89 -24.35 10.44
C LEU A 523 6.95 -23.14 10.61
N MET A 524 5.76 -23.21 10.03
CA MET A 524 4.84 -22.08 9.93
C MET A 524 3.52 -22.38 10.63
N VAL A 525 3.02 -21.41 11.40
CA VAL A 525 1.64 -21.41 11.87
C VAL A 525 0.86 -20.31 11.17
N LYS A 526 -0.33 -20.63 10.64
CA LYS A 526 -1.30 -19.63 10.13
C LYS A 526 -2.50 -19.60 11.05
N ILE A 527 -2.92 -18.40 11.45
CA ILE A 527 -4.08 -18.17 12.28
C ILE A 527 -5.02 -17.23 11.53
N TYR A 528 -6.28 -17.65 11.42
CA TYR A 528 -7.33 -16.85 10.81
C TYR A 528 -8.42 -16.57 11.84
N ASN A 529 -8.81 -15.31 11.96
CA ASN A 529 -9.88 -14.88 12.86
C ASN A 529 -11.29 -15.11 12.32
#